data_AF-A6LN90-F1
#
_entry.id   AF-A6LN90-F1
#
_cell.length_a   1.000
_cell.length_b   1.000
_cell.length_c   1.000
_cell.angle_alpha   90.00
_cell.angle_beta   90.00
_cell.angle_gamma   90.00
#
_symmetry.space_group_name_H-M   'P 1'
#
loop_
_entity.id
_entity.type
_entity.pdbx_description
1 polymer ?
#
loop_
_entity_poly.entity_id
_entity_poly.type
_entity_poly.pdbx_seq_one_letter_code
_entity_poly.pdbx_strand_id
1 'polypeptide(L)'
;MYGVVSDTYKNLVKLKTKNGEVIVKSNKKIPKGLRVEVKNIGEGDYKGKLVAGPKGSLPPLRYVFLATKITEDEVYIERISKLFIELEKRIKLDKEFLSRFREYFENGEDKEFEKYINILSGQVGFRVFGDIKVFYDRLLQKFEIFYEKGVIEGYISDDEITLKTSTIIENVEDLKKRLEKYFKYVFVKFEGFEGGIYV
;
A
#
# COMPACT_ATOMS: atom_id res chain seq x y z
N MET A 1 13.41 -21.19 0.93
CA MET A 1 12.79 -20.86 -0.38
C MET A 1 13.87 -20.38 -1.34
N TYR A 2 13.83 -20.68 -2.64
CA TYR A 2 14.80 -20.12 -3.61
C TYR A 2 14.16 -19.01 -4.44
N GLY A 3 14.95 -17.99 -4.78
CA GLY A 3 14.56 -16.93 -5.70
C GLY A 3 15.69 -16.56 -6.66
N VAL A 4 15.36 -16.01 -7.82
CA VAL A 4 16.32 -15.46 -8.78
C VAL A 4 16.34 -13.94 -8.67
N VAL A 5 17.53 -13.35 -8.57
CA VAL A 5 17.68 -11.90 -8.50
C VAL A 5 17.26 -11.28 -9.83
N SER A 6 16.16 -10.55 -9.82
CA SER A 6 15.59 -9.89 -10.99
C SER A 6 16.01 -8.43 -11.11
N ASP A 7 16.19 -7.76 -9.98
CA ASP A 7 16.62 -6.37 -9.96
C ASP A 7 17.36 -6.02 -8.66
N THR A 8 18.16 -4.95 -8.72
CA THR A 8 18.90 -4.42 -7.58
C THR A 8 18.92 -2.90 -7.62
N TYR A 9 18.70 -2.26 -6.47
CA TYR A 9 18.78 -0.82 -6.33
C TYR A 9 19.28 -0.45 -4.95
N LYS A 10 20.45 0.18 -4.86
CA LYS A 10 21.15 0.47 -3.59
C LYS A 10 21.30 -0.81 -2.75
N ASN A 11 20.62 -0.85 -1.61
CA ASN A 11 20.59 -1.97 -0.67
C ASN A 11 19.33 -2.83 -0.81
N LEU A 12 18.49 -2.61 -1.82
CA LEU A 12 17.31 -3.43 -2.09
C LEU A 12 17.59 -4.41 -3.22
N VAL A 13 17.07 -5.62 -3.06
CA VAL A 13 17.18 -6.70 -4.04
C VAL A 13 15.78 -7.26 -4.27
N LYS A 14 15.35 -7.31 -5.54
CA LYS A 14 14.10 -7.92 -5.95
C LYS A 14 14.35 -9.34 -6.45
N LEU A 15 13.68 -10.30 -5.83
CA LEU A 15 13.76 -11.72 -6.13
C LEU A 15 12.47 -12.19 -6.80
N LYS A 16 12.58 -12.96 -7.87
CA LYS A 16 11.48 -13.75 -8.42
C LYS A 16 11.49 -15.14 -7.80
N THR A 17 10.43 -15.49 -7.09
CA THR A 17 10.25 -16.77 -6.40
C THR A 17 9.07 -17.52 -7.00
N LYS A 18 8.85 -18.78 -6.59
CA LYS A 18 7.64 -19.53 -7.00
C LYS A 18 6.34 -18.91 -6.50
N ASN A 19 6.40 -18.12 -5.42
CA ASN A 19 5.22 -17.49 -4.80
C ASN A 19 5.04 -16.03 -5.25
N GLY A 20 5.83 -15.57 -6.22
CA GLY A 20 5.81 -14.19 -6.71
C GLY A 20 7.11 -13.42 -6.45
N GLU A 21 7.05 -12.11 -6.65
CA GLU A 21 8.14 -11.18 -6.38
C GLU A 21 8.27 -10.90 -4.87
N VAL A 22 9.51 -10.82 -4.41
CA VAL A 22 9.89 -10.48 -3.03
C VAL A 22 10.97 -9.41 -3.07
N ILE A 23 10.90 -8.41 -2.20
CA ILE A 23 11.95 -7.40 -2.04
C ILE A 23 12.57 -7.55 -0.66
N VAL A 24 13.90 -7.67 -0.63
CA VAL A 24 14.68 -7.77 0.60
C VAL A 24 15.71 -6.66 0.67
N LYS A 25 16.00 -6.21 1.90
CA LYS A 25 17.12 -5.31 2.19
C LYS A 25 18.37 -6.16 2.40
N SER A 26 19.41 -5.95 1.58
CA SER A 26 20.69 -6.63 1.61
C SER A 26 21.83 -5.65 1.87
N ASN A 27 22.79 -6.05 2.70
CA ASN A 27 24.02 -5.31 2.93
C ASN A 27 25.11 -5.65 1.89
N LYS A 28 24.87 -6.64 1.03
CA LYS A 28 25.78 -7.07 -0.05
C LYS A 28 25.21 -6.70 -1.41
N LYS A 29 26.08 -6.31 -2.35
CA LYS A 29 25.71 -6.22 -3.78
C LYS A 29 25.53 -7.63 -4.32
N ILE A 30 24.36 -7.93 -4.86
CA ILE A 30 24.03 -9.25 -5.41
C ILE A 30 23.85 -9.12 -6.92
N PRO A 31 24.58 -9.87 -7.77
CA PRO A 31 24.41 -9.81 -9.21
C PRO A 31 23.00 -10.24 -9.64
N LYS A 32 22.48 -9.59 -10.70
CA LYS A 32 21.25 -10.04 -11.38
C LYS A 32 21.45 -11.45 -11.96
N GLY A 33 20.40 -12.25 -11.97
CA GLY A 33 20.43 -13.64 -12.44
C GLY A 33 20.95 -14.66 -11.42
N LEU A 34 21.55 -14.22 -10.30
CA LEU A 34 22.00 -15.13 -9.27
C LEU A 34 20.79 -15.82 -8.60
N ARG A 35 20.86 -17.15 -8.47
CA ARG A 35 19.94 -17.92 -7.66
C ARG A 35 20.37 -17.81 -6.20
N VAL A 36 19.48 -17.30 -5.37
CA VAL A 36 19.72 -17.13 -3.93
C VAL A 36 18.74 -17.98 -3.14
N GLU A 37 19.24 -18.56 -2.05
CA GLU A 37 18.39 -19.19 -1.06
C GLU A 37 17.90 -18.14 -0.07
N VAL A 38 16.60 -17.90 -0.09
CA VAL A 38 15.86 -17.20 0.96
C VAL A 38 15.56 -18.24 2.05
N LYS A 39 16.54 -18.51 2.90
CA LYS A 39 16.28 -19.18 4.18
C LYS A 39 15.57 -18.17 5.09
N ASN A 40 14.75 -18.67 6.03
CA ASN A 40 13.84 -17.92 6.90
C ASN A 40 14.29 -16.48 7.14
N ILE A 41 13.40 -15.50 6.95
CA ILE A 41 13.65 -14.05 7.09
C ILE A 41 14.57 -13.79 8.30
N GLY A 42 15.88 -13.60 8.06
CA GLY A 42 16.89 -13.43 9.13
C GLY A 42 18.07 -14.43 9.18
N GLU A 43 18.00 -15.61 8.56
CA GLU A 43 19.07 -16.62 8.56
C GLU A 43 19.37 -17.23 7.19
N GLY A 44 20.64 -17.54 6.91
CA GLY A 44 21.18 -18.04 5.63
C GLY A 44 22.44 -17.29 5.19
N ASP A 45 23.01 -17.65 4.02
CA ASP A 45 24.22 -17.01 3.45
C ASP A 45 24.03 -15.51 3.13
N TYR A 46 22.76 -15.06 3.13
CA TYR A 46 22.32 -13.71 2.89
C TYR A 46 21.27 -13.29 3.94
N LYS A 47 21.70 -12.60 5.00
CA LYS A 47 20.81 -11.97 5.97
C LYS A 47 20.13 -10.76 5.33
N GLY A 48 18.81 -10.80 5.15
CA GLY A 48 18.03 -9.66 4.67
C GLY A 48 16.66 -9.55 5.32
N LYS A 49 16.24 -8.32 5.65
CA LYS A 49 14.89 -8.01 6.15
C LYS A 49 13.94 -7.98 4.95
N LEU A 50 12.81 -8.67 5.06
CA LEU A 50 11.71 -8.55 4.09
C LEU A 50 11.20 -7.11 4.08
N VAL A 51 11.05 -6.54 2.89
CA VAL A 51 10.57 -5.16 2.69
C VAL A 51 9.19 -5.16 2.04
N ALA A 52 8.95 -6.08 1.09
CA ALA A 52 7.65 -6.27 0.45
C ALA A 52 7.54 -7.66 -0.21
N GLY A 53 6.32 -8.20 -0.27
CA GLY A 53 5.99 -9.48 -0.89
C GLY A 53 5.98 -10.66 0.10
N PRO A 54 5.61 -11.86 -0.37
CA PRO A 54 5.45 -12.27 -1.76
C PRO A 54 4.18 -11.75 -2.44
N LYS A 55 4.29 -11.20 -3.66
CA LYS A 55 3.16 -10.78 -4.50
C LYS A 55 3.40 -11.03 -5.99
N GLY A 56 2.33 -11.13 -6.78
CA GLY A 56 2.45 -11.38 -8.22
C GLY A 56 3.33 -10.36 -8.97
N SER A 57 3.24 -9.08 -8.60
CA SER A 57 4.11 -8.02 -9.11
C SER A 57 4.31 -6.95 -8.04
N LEU A 58 5.56 -6.54 -7.82
CA LEU A 58 5.92 -5.46 -6.91
C LEU A 58 6.37 -4.21 -7.68
N PRO A 59 6.20 -3.01 -7.12
CA PRO A 59 6.69 -1.77 -7.73
C PRO A 59 8.20 -1.79 -8.06
N PRO A 60 8.69 -0.92 -8.95
CA PRO A 60 10.13 -0.79 -9.21
C PRO A 60 10.91 -0.41 -7.94
N LEU A 61 12.10 -0.98 -7.78
CA LEU A 61 12.88 -0.88 -6.54
C LEU A 61 13.21 0.55 -6.11
N ARG A 62 13.35 1.48 -7.06
CA ARG A 62 13.57 2.89 -6.75
C ARG A 62 12.46 3.48 -5.90
N TYR A 63 11.20 3.23 -6.26
CA TYR A 63 10.05 3.78 -5.53
C TYR A 63 9.85 3.08 -4.20
N VAL A 64 10.14 1.78 -4.14
CA VAL A 64 10.19 1.02 -2.87
C VAL A 64 11.25 1.61 -1.94
N PHE A 65 12.44 1.90 -2.45
CA PHE A 65 13.49 2.57 -1.67
C PHE A 65 13.05 3.95 -1.15
N LEU A 66 12.35 4.73 -1.98
CA LEU A 66 11.81 6.03 -1.53
C LEU A 66 10.73 5.84 -0.46
N ALA A 67 9.81 4.89 -0.63
CA ALA A 67 8.76 4.59 0.34
C ALA A 67 9.33 4.12 1.70
N THR A 68 10.44 3.37 1.70
CA THR A 68 11.13 2.98 2.95
C THR A 68 11.72 4.15 3.75
N LYS A 69 11.77 5.36 3.17
CA LYS A 69 12.14 6.58 3.91
C LYS A 69 10.95 7.21 4.65
N ILE A 70 9.73 6.78 4.32
CA ILE A 70 8.49 7.26 4.92
C ILE A 70 8.05 6.31 6.02
N THR A 71 8.09 5.00 5.78
CA THR A 71 7.63 3.98 6.72
C THR A 71 8.40 2.67 6.56
N GLU A 72 8.42 1.86 7.62
CA GLU A 72 8.94 0.49 7.60
C GLU A 72 7.85 -0.57 7.39
N ASP A 73 6.58 -0.19 7.41
CA ASP A 73 5.46 -1.10 7.23
C ASP A 73 5.33 -1.50 5.76
N GLU A 74 5.43 -2.81 5.51
CA GLU A 74 5.32 -3.42 4.19
C GLU A 74 4.03 -3.02 3.47
N VAL A 75 2.91 -2.97 4.20
CA VAL A 75 1.58 -2.68 3.64
C VAL A 75 1.59 -1.28 3.03
N TYR A 76 2.12 -0.30 3.75
CA TYR A 76 2.20 1.08 3.30
C TYR A 76 3.30 1.30 2.26
N ILE A 77 4.43 0.61 2.37
CA ILE A 77 5.54 0.70 1.41
C ILE A 77 5.04 0.48 -0.02
N GLU A 78 4.20 -0.53 -0.25
CA GLU A 78 3.67 -0.81 -1.58
C GLU A 78 2.76 0.31 -2.09
N ARG A 79 1.83 0.82 -1.27
CA ARG A 79 0.88 1.86 -1.68
C ARG A 79 1.59 3.19 -1.93
N ILE A 80 2.50 3.57 -1.05
CA ILE A 80 3.33 4.77 -1.21
C ILE A 80 4.21 4.64 -2.46
N SER A 81 4.74 3.45 -2.76
CA SER A 81 5.50 3.24 -4.00
C SER A 81 4.67 3.52 -5.26
N LYS A 82 3.40 3.06 -5.29
CA LYS A 82 2.48 3.36 -6.40
C LYS A 82 2.17 4.86 -6.49
N LEU A 83 1.96 5.51 -5.34
CA LEU A 83 1.78 6.97 -5.28
C LEU A 83 2.98 7.73 -5.82
N PHE A 84 4.19 7.34 -5.45
CA PHE A 84 5.43 7.97 -5.92
C PHE A 84 5.66 7.79 -7.42
N ILE A 85 5.25 6.65 -8.00
CA ILE A 85 5.28 6.47 -9.46
C ILE A 85 4.43 7.53 -10.16
N GLU A 86 3.21 7.79 -9.67
CA GLU A 86 2.33 8.78 -10.27
C GLU A 86 2.83 10.22 -10.07
N LEU A 87 3.29 10.55 -8.86
CA LEU A 87 3.80 11.89 -8.54
C LEU A 87 5.04 12.24 -9.36
N GLU A 88 5.95 11.27 -9.57
CA GLU A 88 7.20 11.53 -10.28
C GLU A 88 7.01 11.83 -11.78
N LYS A 89 5.84 11.53 -12.34
CA LYS A 89 5.46 11.97 -13.70
C LYS A 89 5.30 13.49 -13.81
N ARG A 90 5.26 14.21 -12.68
CA ARG A 90 4.96 15.65 -12.61
C ARG A 90 5.99 16.43 -11.81
N ILE A 91 6.57 15.83 -10.78
CA ILE A 91 7.48 16.51 -9.86
C ILE A 91 8.70 15.66 -9.53
N LYS A 92 9.73 16.30 -8.97
CA LYS A 92 10.90 15.60 -8.45
C LYS A 92 10.66 15.18 -7.00
N LEU A 93 10.91 13.91 -6.69
CA LEU A 93 10.83 13.37 -5.33
C LEU A 93 12.16 13.55 -4.59
N ASP A 94 12.52 14.79 -4.30
CA ASP A 94 13.76 15.13 -3.61
C ASP A 94 13.67 14.99 -2.08
N LYS A 95 14.74 15.38 -1.38
CA LYS A 95 14.82 15.24 0.08
C LYS A 95 13.77 16.10 0.80
N GLU A 96 13.48 17.29 0.28
CA GLU A 96 12.51 18.20 0.88
C GLU A 96 11.09 17.65 0.73
N PHE A 97 10.73 17.23 -0.49
CA PHE A 97 9.44 16.57 -0.73
C PHE A 97 9.25 15.35 0.17
N LEU A 98 10.26 14.48 0.28
CA LEU A 98 10.17 13.27 1.11
C LEU A 98 10.05 13.60 2.60
N SER A 99 10.71 14.66 3.07
CA SER A 99 10.60 15.11 4.46
C SER A 99 9.18 15.59 4.76
N ARG A 100 8.64 16.46 3.91
CA ARG A 100 7.26 16.97 4.05
C ARG A 100 6.23 15.85 3.90
N PHE A 101 6.46 14.91 2.98
CA PHE A 101 5.59 13.75 2.82
C PHE A 101 5.59 12.86 4.06
N ARG A 102 6.76 12.67 4.70
CA ARG A 102 6.85 11.90 5.93
C ARG A 102 6.09 12.56 7.07
N GLU A 103 6.25 13.86 7.25
CA GLU A 103 5.52 14.63 8.25
C GLU A 103 4.01 14.58 8.02
N TYR A 104 3.57 14.74 6.77
CA TYR A 104 2.15 14.56 6.42
C TYR A 104 1.67 13.12 6.65
N PHE A 105 2.50 12.12 6.33
CA PHE A 105 2.18 10.72 6.54
C PHE A 105 2.01 10.42 8.04
N GLU A 106 2.86 10.95 8.91
CA GLU A 106 2.81 10.74 10.35
C GLU A 106 1.64 11.51 11.00
N ASN A 107 1.51 12.82 10.71
CA ASN A 107 0.63 13.72 11.46
C ASN A 107 -0.69 14.09 10.73
N GLY A 108 -0.70 14.12 9.39
CA GLY A 108 -1.89 14.46 8.59
C GLY A 108 -2.34 15.93 8.60
N GLU A 109 -1.55 16.83 9.18
CA GLU A 109 -1.96 18.22 9.45
C GLU A 109 -1.82 19.17 8.24
N ASP A 110 -1.06 18.80 7.20
CA ASP A 110 -0.81 19.66 6.03
C ASP A 110 -1.85 19.47 4.92
N LYS A 111 -2.96 20.21 5.01
CA LYS A 111 -4.05 20.16 4.02
C LYS A 111 -3.69 20.73 2.65
N GLU A 112 -2.78 21.70 2.59
CA GLU A 112 -2.31 22.22 1.29
C GLU A 112 -1.46 21.17 0.58
N PHE A 113 -0.58 20.49 1.32
CA PHE A 113 0.20 19.39 0.78
C PHE A 113 -0.66 18.19 0.39
N GLU A 114 -1.68 17.84 1.19
CA GLU A 114 -2.67 16.82 0.82
C GLU A 114 -3.30 17.15 -0.54
N LYS A 115 -3.76 18.39 -0.72
CA LYS A 115 -4.36 18.81 -1.99
C LYS A 115 -3.34 18.75 -3.13
N TYR A 116 -2.13 19.23 -2.88
CA TYR A 116 -1.03 19.20 -3.83
C TYR A 116 -0.71 17.78 -4.32
N ILE A 117 -0.48 16.82 -3.41
CA ILE A 117 -0.19 15.44 -3.80
C ILE A 117 -1.36 14.82 -4.56
N ASN A 118 -2.61 15.04 -4.12
CA ASN A 118 -3.78 14.42 -4.74
C ASN A 118 -4.08 14.98 -6.15
N ILE A 119 -3.75 16.24 -6.42
CA ILE A 119 -3.85 16.83 -7.77
C ILE A 119 -2.82 16.17 -8.69
N LEU A 120 -1.60 15.96 -8.20
CA LEU A 120 -0.49 15.46 -9.01
C LEU A 120 -0.51 13.95 -9.22
N SER A 121 -1.07 13.20 -8.27
CA SER A 121 -1.01 11.74 -8.25
C SER A 121 -1.98 11.02 -9.20
N GLY A 122 -2.67 11.75 -10.09
CA GLY A 122 -3.32 11.20 -11.29
C GLY A 122 -4.30 10.05 -11.01
N GLN A 123 -3.85 8.80 -11.18
CA GLN A 123 -4.67 7.61 -10.93
C GLN A 123 -4.89 7.32 -9.45
N VAL A 124 -3.89 7.54 -8.60
CA VAL A 124 -3.96 7.15 -7.19
C VAL A 124 -4.07 8.37 -6.31
N GLY A 125 -4.59 8.23 -5.10
CA GLY A 125 -4.61 9.31 -4.14
C GLY A 125 -4.43 8.81 -2.72
N PHE A 126 -4.16 9.77 -1.84
CA PHE A 126 -3.76 9.50 -0.47
C PHE A 126 -4.28 10.59 0.46
N ARG A 127 -4.86 10.17 1.59
CA ARG A 127 -5.29 11.07 2.67
C ARG A 127 -4.95 10.50 4.02
N VAL A 128 -4.76 11.41 4.98
CA VAL A 128 -4.49 11.08 6.37
C VAL A 128 -5.49 11.78 7.28
N PHE A 129 -6.03 11.02 8.24
CA PHE A 129 -6.92 11.52 9.29
C PHE A 129 -6.43 10.96 10.63
N GLY A 130 -5.47 11.65 11.27
CA GLY A 130 -4.73 11.11 12.42
C GLY A 130 -4.04 9.80 12.02
N ASP A 131 -4.32 8.73 12.75
CA ASP A 131 -3.76 7.39 12.48
C ASP A 131 -4.42 6.69 11.29
N ILE A 132 -5.54 7.19 10.78
CA ILE A 132 -6.23 6.61 9.64
C ILE A 132 -5.54 7.01 8.34
N LYS A 133 -5.13 6.03 7.54
CA LYS A 133 -4.50 6.23 6.23
C LYS A 133 -5.45 5.73 5.15
N VAL A 134 -5.78 6.58 4.19
CA VAL A 134 -6.71 6.26 3.10
C VAL A 134 -5.96 6.31 1.78
N PHE A 135 -5.94 5.19 1.06
CA PHE A 135 -5.44 5.12 -0.31
C PHE A 135 -6.59 4.85 -1.26
N TYR A 136 -6.61 5.48 -2.41
CA TYR A 136 -7.66 5.23 -3.41
C TYR A 136 -7.09 5.18 -4.82
N ASP A 137 -7.64 4.30 -5.64
CA ASP A 137 -7.38 4.15 -7.06
C ASP A 137 -8.62 4.65 -7.82
N ARG A 138 -8.47 5.79 -8.49
CA ARG A 138 -9.54 6.46 -9.24
C ARG A 138 -9.95 5.68 -10.48
N LEU A 139 -9.05 4.88 -11.06
CA LEU A 139 -9.34 4.09 -12.25
C LEU A 139 -10.14 2.85 -11.89
N LEU A 140 -9.74 2.15 -10.82
CA LEU A 140 -10.43 0.97 -10.33
C LEU A 140 -11.64 1.30 -9.45
N GLN A 141 -11.89 2.58 -9.18
CA GLN A 141 -12.89 3.06 -8.23
C GLN A 141 -12.82 2.33 -6.89
N LYS A 142 -11.59 2.01 -6.44
CA LYS A 142 -11.30 1.25 -5.23
C LYS A 142 -10.65 2.16 -4.21
N PHE A 143 -10.94 1.96 -2.93
CA PHE A 143 -10.18 2.56 -1.83
C PHE A 143 -9.87 1.57 -0.72
N GLU A 144 -8.85 1.87 0.06
CA GLU A 144 -8.41 1.12 1.24
C GLU A 144 -8.29 2.11 2.40
N ILE A 145 -8.99 1.83 3.51
CA ILE A 145 -8.91 2.60 4.75
C ILE A 145 -8.18 1.74 5.77
N PHE A 146 -6.97 2.16 6.14
CA PHE A 146 -6.17 1.55 7.19
C PHE A 146 -6.42 2.28 8.49
N TYR A 147 -6.78 1.54 9.53
CA TYR A 147 -7.06 2.05 10.86
C TYR A 147 -6.64 1.01 11.91
N GLU A 148 -6.68 1.35 13.19
CA GLU A 148 -6.17 0.49 14.28
C GLU A 148 -6.74 -0.94 14.25
N LYS A 149 -8.03 -1.10 13.96
CA LYS A 149 -8.70 -2.42 14.01
C LYS A 149 -8.61 -3.21 12.70
N GLY A 150 -7.96 -2.69 11.65
CA GLY A 150 -7.76 -3.41 10.41
C GLY A 150 -7.86 -2.56 9.13
N VAL A 151 -8.36 -3.17 8.07
CA VAL A 151 -8.46 -2.55 6.74
C VAL A 151 -9.89 -2.68 6.22
N ILE A 152 -10.47 -1.57 5.79
CA ILE A 152 -11.72 -1.57 5.01
C ILE A 152 -11.35 -1.36 3.55
N GLU A 153 -11.69 -2.32 2.69
CA GLU A 153 -11.66 -2.12 1.25
C GLU A 153 -13.02 -1.61 0.77
N GLY A 154 -13.02 -0.54 -0.01
CA GLY A 154 -14.21 0.00 -0.64
C GLY A 154 -14.14 -0.08 -2.15
N TYR A 155 -15.27 -0.34 -2.79
CA TYR A 155 -15.45 -0.35 -4.23
C TYR A 155 -16.68 0.49 -4.56
N ILE A 156 -16.53 1.38 -5.53
CA ILE A 156 -17.63 2.21 -6.04
C ILE A 156 -17.92 1.77 -7.46
N SER A 157 -19.21 1.64 -7.79
CA SER A 157 -19.69 1.34 -9.14
C SER A 157 -20.98 2.09 -9.37
N ASP A 158 -20.96 3.14 -10.18
CA ASP A 158 -22.10 4.02 -10.43
C ASP A 158 -22.76 4.51 -9.12
N ASP A 159 -24.00 4.11 -8.87
CA ASP A 159 -24.76 4.47 -7.67
C ASP A 159 -24.55 3.49 -6.50
N GLU A 160 -23.59 2.58 -6.59
CA GLU A 160 -23.32 1.53 -5.61
C GLU A 160 -22.01 1.74 -4.87
N ILE A 161 -22.01 1.43 -3.57
CA ILE A 161 -20.79 1.30 -2.76
C ILE A 161 -20.77 -0.06 -2.05
N THR A 162 -19.66 -0.77 -2.18
CA THR A 162 -19.39 -2.01 -1.43
C THR A 162 -18.20 -1.81 -0.50
N LEU A 163 -18.40 -2.03 0.79
CA LEU A 163 -17.36 -2.09 1.81
C LEU A 163 -17.08 -3.54 2.19
N LYS A 164 -15.81 -3.91 2.28
CA LYS A 164 -15.33 -5.22 2.73
C LYS A 164 -14.36 -5.04 3.88
N THR A 165 -14.52 -5.84 4.93
CA THR A 165 -13.63 -5.82 6.10
C THR A 165 -13.65 -7.16 6.80
N SER A 166 -12.55 -7.54 7.44
CA SER A 166 -12.50 -8.71 8.32
C SER A 166 -12.93 -8.39 9.76
N THR A 167 -13.09 -7.10 10.08
CA THR A 167 -13.36 -6.63 11.43
C THR A 167 -14.76 -6.03 11.52
N ILE A 168 -15.47 -6.33 12.61
CA ILE A 168 -16.80 -5.76 12.88
C ILE A 168 -16.68 -4.23 12.98
N ILE A 169 -17.50 -3.53 12.19
CA ILE A 169 -17.63 -2.07 12.23
C ILE A 169 -18.73 -1.74 13.24
N GLU A 170 -18.36 -1.04 14.31
CA GLU A 170 -19.34 -0.51 15.26
C GLU A 170 -20.27 0.49 14.56
N ASN A 171 -21.56 0.45 14.88
CA ASN A 171 -22.59 1.32 14.31
C ASN A 171 -22.69 1.24 12.77
N VAL A 172 -22.56 0.03 12.21
CA VAL A 172 -22.65 -0.21 10.76
C VAL A 172 -23.96 0.34 10.14
N GLU A 173 -25.06 0.30 10.87
CA GLU A 173 -26.35 0.82 10.39
C GLU A 173 -26.36 2.35 10.24
N ASP A 174 -25.71 3.07 11.15
CA ASP A 174 -25.55 4.53 11.02
C ASP A 174 -24.59 4.88 9.87
N LEU A 175 -23.54 4.07 9.68
CA LEU A 175 -22.67 4.19 8.52
C LEU A 175 -23.44 3.98 7.22
N LYS A 176 -24.26 2.93 7.13
CA LYS A 176 -25.12 2.67 5.96
C LYS A 176 -26.04 3.86 5.67
N LYS A 177 -26.80 4.34 6.67
CA LYS A 177 -27.68 5.51 6.53
C LYS A 177 -26.95 6.77 6.04
N ARG A 178 -25.69 6.96 6.42
CA ARG A 178 -24.88 8.09 5.95
C ARG A 178 -24.43 7.90 4.51
N LEU A 179 -24.12 6.68 4.09
CA LEU A 179 -23.72 6.35 2.72
C LEU A 179 -24.91 6.37 1.76
N GLU A 180 -26.11 5.99 2.21
CA GLU A 180 -27.36 6.04 1.44
C GLU A 180 -27.75 7.46 1.00
N LYS A 181 -27.14 8.50 1.59
CA LYS A 181 -27.29 9.90 1.13
C LYS A 181 -26.57 10.17 -0.20
N TYR A 182 -25.61 9.32 -0.56
CA TYR A 182 -24.74 9.49 -1.72
C TYR A 182 -24.84 8.33 -2.70
N PHE A 183 -25.25 7.14 -2.25
CA PHE A 183 -25.34 5.92 -3.04
C PHE A 183 -26.73 5.31 -2.92
N LYS A 184 -27.28 4.83 -4.04
CA LYS A 184 -28.57 4.13 -4.06
C LYS A 184 -28.48 2.74 -3.42
N TYR A 185 -27.34 2.08 -3.54
CA TYR A 185 -27.11 0.74 -3.01
C TYR A 185 -25.84 0.71 -2.16
N VAL A 186 -25.97 0.27 -0.90
CA VAL A 186 -24.87 0.20 0.07
C VAL A 186 -24.73 -1.23 0.58
N PHE A 187 -23.58 -1.85 0.28
CA PHE A 187 -23.26 -3.20 0.71
C PHE A 187 -22.10 -3.19 1.70
N VAL A 188 -22.24 -3.91 2.82
CA VAL A 188 -21.15 -4.11 3.79
C VAL A 188 -20.96 -5.61 3.98
N LYS A 189 -19.80 -6.12 3.58
CA LYS A 189 -19.45 -7.55 3.62
C LYS A 189 -18.36 -7.79 4.67
N PHE A 190 -18.62 -8.72 5.59
CA PHE A 190 -17.65 -9.15 6.60
C PHE A 190 -16.94 -10.42 6.14
N GLU A 191 -15.67 -10.30 5.72
CA GLU A 191 -14.84 -11.41 5.28
C GLU A 191 -14.23 -12.11 6.50
N GLY A 192 -14.83 -13.24 6.92
CA GLY A 192 -14.43 -13.96 8.14
C GLY A 192 -15.54 -14.78 8.78
N PHE A 193 -16.79 -14.55 8.38
CA PHE A 193 -17.91 -15.42 8.71
C PHE A 193 -18.11 -16.43 7.58
N GLU A 194 -17.53 -17.62 7.70
CA GLU A 194 -18.00 -18.77 6.90
C GLU A 194 -19.48 -19.01 7.25
N GLY A 195 -20.39 -18.61 6.37
CA GLY A 195 -21.80 -19.03 6.42
C GLY A 195 -22.87 -17.99 6.76
N GLY A 196 -22.70 -16.70 6.43
CA GLY A 196 -23.77 -15.72 6.64
C GLY A 196 -23.95 -14.73 5.49
N ILE A 197 -24.87 -15.00 4.58
CA ILE A 197 -25.50 -13.94 3.78
C ILE A 197 -26.38 -13.16 4.75
N TYR A 198 -26.07 -11.88 4.96
CA TYR A 198 -27.01 -10.95 5.57
C TYR A 198 -27.47 -9.99 4.48
N VAL A 199 -28.73 -10.18 4.06
CA VAL A 199 -29.50 -9.27 3.21
C VAL A 199 -29.91 -8.07 4.05
#